data_AF-A0A6N2EEW8-F1
#
_entry.id   AF-A0A6N2EEW8-F1
#
_cell.length_a   1.000
_cell.length_b   1.000
_cell.length_c   1.000
_cell.angle_alpha   90.00
_cell.angle_beta   90.00
_cell.angle_gamma   90.00
#
_symmetry.space_group_name_H-M   'P 1'
#
loop_
_entity.id
_entity.type
_entity.pdbx_description
1 polymer ?
#
loop_
_entity_poly.entity_id
_entity_poly.type
_entity_poly.pdbx_seq_one_letter_code
_entity_poly.pdbx_strand_id
1 'polypeptide(L)'
;MLSAGYIYTKHSFCLHLFMPNWSRVFLDAERIGETLSRRLGTRSLDILHIAVARDSPADVFLTNDARQGHAAEHYGLQVEFLSGLD
;
A
#
# COMPACT_ATOMS: atom_id res chain seq x y z
N MET A 1 -8.35 -16.58 -7.77
CA MET A 1 -8.25 -16.17 -6.35
C MET A 1 -8.10 -14.65 -6.36
N LEU A 2 -9.19 -13.90 -6.23
CA LEU A 2 -9.20 -12.43 -6.36
C LEU A 2 -9.28 -11.84 -4.95
N SER A 3 -8.19 -11.23 -4.48
CA SER A 3 -8.16 -10.44 -3.26
C SER A 3 -8.60 -9.01 -3.57
N ALA A 4 -9.78 -8.61 -3.10
CA ALA A 4 -10.29 -7.25 -3.20
C ALA A 4 -9.70 -6.38 -2.07
N GLY A 5 -9.03 -5.28 -2.43
CA GLY A 5 -8.58 -4.26 -1.48
C GLY A 5 -9.64 -3.16 -1.32
N TYR A 6 -9.77 -2.60 -0.12
CA TYR A 6 -10.74 -1.55 0.21
C TYR A 6 -10.06 -0.16 0.21
N ILE A 7 -10.72 0.85 -0.36
CA ILE A 7 -10.24 2.25 -0.43
C ILE A 7 -11.24 3.16 0.30
N TYR A 8 -10.76 4.15 1.06
CA TYR A 8 -11.56 5.07 1.89
C TYR A 8 -11.66 6.47 1.26
N THR A 9 -12.87 7.05 1.23
CA THR A 9 -13.09 8.47 0.91
C THR A 9 -14.06 9.11 1.92
N LYS A 10 -13.67 10.25 2.52
CA LYS A 10 -14.49 11.03 3.48
C LYS A 10 -15.74 11.58 2.77
N HIS A 11 -16.92 10.96 2.95
CA HIS A 11 -18.29 11.55 3.01
C HIS A 11 -19.41 10.56 2.66
N SER A 12 -19.10 9.32 2.30
CA SER A 12 -20.03 8.20 2.27
C SER A 12 -19.19 6.93 2.32
N PHE A 13 -19.52 5.99 3.21
CA PHE A 13 -18.76 4.75 3.34
C PHE A 13 -19.07 3.85 2.13
N CYS A 14 -18.38 4.10 1.02
CA CYS A 14 -18.52 3.33 -0.21
C CYS A 14 -17.24 2.55 -0.42
N LEU A 15 -17.32 1.23 -0.34
CA LEU A 15 -16.23 0.35 -0.69
C LEU A 15 -16.14 0.31 -2.22
N HIS A 16 -15.13 0.97 -2.78
CA HIS A 16 -14.90 0.95 -4.21
C HIS A 16 -14.12 -0.31 -4.61
N LEU A 17 -14.66 -1.10 -5.53
CA LEU A 17 -13.91 -2.19 -6.14
C LEU A 17 -12.91 -1.63 -7.14
N PHE A 18 -11.64 -1.68 -6.78
CA PHE A 18 -10.55 -1.31 -7.66
C PHE A 18 -9.95 -2.57 -8.30
N MET A 19 -9.75 -2.54 -9.62
CA MET A 19 -9.02 -3.58 -10.36
C MET A 19 -7.62 -3.06 -10.68
N PRO A 20 -6.58 -3.46 -9.92
CA PRO A 20 -5.22 -3.04 -10.21
C PRO A 20 -4.75 -3.52 -11.57
N ASN A 21 -3.91 -2.71 -12.21
CA ASN A 21 -3.12 -3.20 -13.32
C ASN A 21 -1.99 -4.08 -12.76
N TRP A 22 -2.25 -5.38 -12.65
CA TRP A 22 -1.32 -6.32 -12.04
C TRP A 22 0.07 -6.32 -12.68
N SER A 23 0.17 -6.15 -14.00
CA SER A 23 1.48 -6.05 -14.67
C SER A 23 2.27 -4.84 -14.18
N ARG A 24 1.62 -3.68 -14.05
CA ARG A 24 2.25 -2.46 -13.52
C ARG A 24 2.60 -2.61 -12.03
N VAL A 25 1.68 -3.17 -11.25
CA VAL A 25 1.88 -3.42 -9.81
C VAL A 25 3.07 -4.34 -9.57
N PHE A 26 3.21 -5.43 -10.31
CA PHE A 26 4.34 -6.35 -10.13
C PHE A 26 5.68 -5.72 -10.52
N LEU A 27 5.73 -4.97 -11.64
CA LEU A 27 6.93 -4.23 -12.02
C LEU A 27 7.33 -3.19 -10.96
N ASP A 28 6.35 -2.49 -10.40
CA ASP A 28 6.61 -1.52 -9.34
C ASP A 28 7.05 -2.20 -8.03
N ALA A 29 6.44 -3.34 -7.69
CA ALA A 29 6.83 -4.16 -6.54
C ALA A 29 8.27 -4.69 -6.66
N GLU A 30 8.70 -5.15 -7.84
CA GLU A 30 10.08 -5.55 -8.10
C GLU A 30 11.05 -4.39 -7.87
N ARG A 31 10.75 -3.21 -8.44
CA ARG A 31 11.56 -1.99 -8.27
C ARG A 31 11.65 -1.54 -6.81
N ILE A 32 10.54 -1.60 -6.09
CA ILE A 32 10.49 -1.32 -4.65
C ILE A 32 11.34 -2.34 -3.88
N GLY A 33 11.22 -3.62 -4.24
CA GLY A 33 11.93 -4.73 -3.63
C GLY A 33 13.44 -4.67 -3.79
N GLU A 34 13.97 -4.27 -4.95
CA GLU A 34 15.41 -4.09 -5.18
C GLU A 34 16.05 -3.06 -4.22
N THR A 35 15.26 -2.04 -3.87
CA THR A 35 15.66 -0.91 -3.03
C THR A 35 15.49 -1.23 -1.53
N LEU A 36 14.40 -1.88 -1.15
CA LEU A 36 14.05 -2.15 0.25
C LEU A 36 14.64 -3.46 0.81
N SER A 37 14.71 -4.54 0.00
CA SER A 37 15.03 -5.89 0.49
C SER A 37 16.43 -6.00 1.07
N ARG A 38 17.36 -5.13 0.64
CA ARG A 38 18.73 -5.07 1.19
C ARG A 38 18.86 -4.28 2.49
N ARG A 39 17.88 -3.44 2.87
CA ARG A 39 18.03 -2.48 3.99
C ARG A 39 16.98 -2.58 5.08
N LEU A 40 15.75 -2.98 4.76
CA LEU A 40 14.61 -2.74 5.66
C LEU A 40 13.86 -3.99 6.10
N GLY A 41 14.20 -5.20 5.62
CA GLY A 41 13.56 -6.45 6.07
C GLY A 41 12.03 -6.47 5.94
N THR A 42 11.49 -5.69 5.02
CA THR A 42 10.06 -5.60 4.69
C THR A 42 9.61 -6.89 4.03
N ARG A 43 8.43 -7.40 4.40
CA ARG A 43 7.91 -8.64 3.84
C ARG A 43 7.48 -8.38 2.39
N SER A 44 7.58 -9.37 1.51
CA SER A 44 7.15 -9.22 0.10
C SER A 44 5.70 -8.75 -0.04
N LEU A 45 4.86 -9.05 0.96
CA LEU A 45 3.48 -8.59 1.01
C LEU A 45 3.35 -7.09 1.29
N ASP A 46 4.24 -6.50 2.10
CA ASP A 46 4.26 -5.05 2.35
C ASP A 46 4.61 -4.30 1.07
N ILE A 47 5.60 -4.80 0.34
CA ILE A 47 6.05 -4.27 -0.94
C ILE A 47 4.89 -4.30 -1.95
N LEU A 48 4.19 -5.43 -2.04
CA LEU A 48 3.04 -5.58 -2.93
C LEU A 48 1.90 -4.64 -2.52
N HIS A 49 1.63 -4.50 -1.23
CA HIS A 49 0.58 -3.61 -0.73
C HIS A 49 0.86 -2.14 -1.09
N ILE A 50 2.11 -1.69 -0.92
CA ILE A 50 2.55 -0.34 -1.32
C ILE A 50 2.40 -0.16 -2.84
N ALA A 51 2.83 -1.13 -3.64
CA ALA A 51 2.72 -1.07 -5.11
C ALA A 51 1.25 -0.98 -5.56
N VAL A 52 0.35 -1.76 -4.95
CA VAL A 52 -1.09 -1.70 -5.22
C VAL A 52 -1.66 -0.33 -4.84
N ALA A 53 -1.30 0.20 -3.67
CA ALA A 53 -1.78 1.50 -3.22
C ALA A 53 -1.40 2.63 -4.18
N ARG A 54 -0.18 2.60 -4.75
CA ARG A 54 0.30 3.57 -5.74
C ARG A 54 -0.39 3.46 -7.11
N ASP A 55 -0.91 2.29 -7.44
CA ASP A 55 -1.72 2.11 -8.65
C ASP A 55 -3.20 2.48 -8.42
N SER A 56 -3.62 2.52 -7.15
CA SER A 56 -4.99 2.80 -6.76
C SER A 56 -5.31 4.30 -6.71
N PRO A 57 -6.59 4.68 -6.81
CA PRO A 57 -7.04 6.05 -6.59
C PRO A 57 -7.15 6.44 -5.11
N ALA A 58 -6.54 5.68 -4.19
CA ALA A 58 -6.60 5.99 -2.76
C ALA A 58 -5.83 7.28 -2.43
N ASP A 59 -6.47 8.17 -1.67
CA ASP A 59 -5.83 9.41 -1.18
C ASP A 59 -4.86 9.14 -0.02
N VAL A 60 -5.12 8.09 0.76
CA VAL A 60 -4.42 7.81 2.02
C VAL A 60 -4.12 6.30 2.13
N PHE A 61 -2.89 5.99 2.53
CA PHE A 61 -2.43 4.65 2.88
C PHE A 61 -2.54 4.45 4.40
N LEU A 62 -3.43 3.55 4.83
CA LEU A 62 -3.64 3.26 6.24
C LEU A 62 -2.81 2.05 6.70
N THR A 63 -2.09 2.20 7.80
CA THR A 63 -1.32 1.10 8.40
C THR A 63 -1.15 1.28 9.90
N ASN A 64 -0.91 0.19 10.64
CA ASN A 64 -0.45 0.22 12.02
C ASN A 64 1.02 -0.25 12.16
N ASP A 65 1.67 -0.60 11.04
CA ASP A 65 3.06 -1.01 11.02
C ASP A 65 3.95 0.18 10.66
N ALA A 66 4.77 0.62 11.61
CA ALA A 66 5.67 1.75 11.43
C ALA A 66 6.65 1.56 10.25
N ARG A 67 7.17 0.34 10.03
CA ARG A 67 8.12 0.06 8.95
C ARG A 67 7.42 0.11 7.60
N GLN A 68 6.19 -0.42 7.52
CA GLN A 68 5.37 -0.33 6.31
C GLN A 68 5.01 1.13 5.99
N GLY A 69 4.64 1.92 7.02
CA GLY A 69 4.34 3.34 6.87
C GLY A 69 5.53 4.14 6.34
N HIS A 70 6.71 3.99 6.95
CA HIS A 70 7.92 4.69 6.48
C HIS A 70 8.31 4.28 5.05
N ALA A 71 8.14 3.00 4.70
CA ALA A 71 8.36 2.52 3.34
C ALA A 71 7.35 3.15 2.36
N ALA A 72 6.07 3.21 2.72
CA ALA A 72 5.03 3.82 1.90
C ALA A 72 5.28 5.32 1.65
N GLU A 73 5.64 6.08 2.69
CA GLU A 73 6.02 7.49 2.59
C GLU A 73 7.21 7.69 1.63
N HIS A 74 8.23 6.82 1.71
CA HIS A 74 9.38 6.88 0.82
C HIS A 74 9.01 6.75 -0.66
N TYR A 75 7.91 6.05 -0.98
CA TYR A 75 7.38 5.93 -2.34
C TYR A 75 6.27 6.92 -2.67
N GLY A 76 6.11 7.97 -1.85
CA GLY A 76 5.25 9.12 -2.13
C GLY A 76 3.77 8.93 -1.77
N LEU A 77 3.43 7.92 -0.96
CA LEU A 77 2.08 7.76 -0.43
C LEU A 77 1.88 8.66 0.79
N GLN A 78 0.69 9.26 0.91
CA GLN A 78 0.27 9.91 2.15
C GLN A 78 -0.16 8.83 3.14
N VAL A 79 0.52 8.74 4.29
CA VAL A 79 0.26 7.70 5.30
C VAL A 79 -0.52 8.26 6.48
N GLU A 80 -1.54 7.54 6.92
CA GLU A 80 -2.19 7.75 8.21
C GLU A 80 -2.06 6.48 9.07
N PHE A 81 -1.57 6.65 10.30
CA PHE A 81 -1.46 5.54 11.24
C PHE A 81 -2.79 5.32 11.96
N LEU A 82 -3.23 4.06 12.01
CA LEU A 82 -4.42 3.69 12.76
C LEU A 82 -4.14 3.83 14.26
N SER A 83 -4.61 4.91 14.89
CA SER A 83 -4.59 5.09 16.35
C SER A 83 -5.82 4.44 17.00
N GLY A 84 -5.63 3.58 18.01
CA GLY A 84 -6.71 3.07 18.86
C GLY A 84 -7.10 1.60 18.69
N LEU A 85 -6.18 0.74 18.26
CA LEU A 85 -6.31 -0.71 18.34
C LEU A 85 -5.23 -1.24 19.28
N ASP A 86 -5.42 -0.97 20.57
CA ASP A 86 -4.62 -1.50 21.68
C ASP A 86 -5.11 -2.89 22.06
#